data_AF-A0A451ESB9-F1
#
_entry.id   AF-A0A451ESB9-F1
#
_cell.length_a   1.000
_cell.length_b   1.000
_cell.length_c   1.000
_cell.angle_alpha   90.00
_cell.angle_beta   90.00
_cell.angle_gamma   90.00
#
_symmetry.space_group_name_H-M   'P 1'
#
loop_
_entity.id
_entity.type
_entity.pdbx_description
1 polymer ?
#
loop_
_entity_poly.entity_id
_entity_poly.type
_entity_poly.pdbx_seq_one_letter_code
_entity_poly.pdbx_strand_id
1 'polypeptide(L)'
;EILGFLKAGPLNADTEVVVGVPAIYLDYVKSNAPSNVEVAAQNCYKAEKGAFTGEISPAMLKDISINWVILGHSERRQIFGESDELVAEKVAFALSNGLKVIACIGETLQEREGGKTEEVVFRQTQAIADKIKDWSNVVIAYEPVWAIGTGKTATPEQAQEVHKALRAWFCQHLGADIASAI
;
A
#
# COMPACT_ATOMS: atom_id res chain seq x y z
N GLU A 1 4.51 22.44 -8.15
CA GLU A 1 3.06 22.48 -8.42
C GLU A 1 2.27 21.70 -7.38
N ILE A 2 2.44 20.37 -7.24
CA ILE A 2 1.70 19.51 -6.28
C ILE A 2 1.74 20.05 -4.84
N LEU A 3 2.93 20.37 -4.30
CA LEU A 3 3.04 20.98 -2.98
C LEU A 3 2.33 22.33 -2.86
N GLY A 4 2.27 23.10 -3.95
CA GLY A 4 1.53 24.37 -3.98
C GLY A 4 0.02 24.13 -3.88
N PHE A 5 -0.50 23.16 -4.63
CA PHE A 5 -1.91 22.74 -4.54
C PHE A 5 -2.27 22.25 -3.13
N LEU A 6 -1.46 21.37 -2.55
CA LEU A 6 -1.70 20.82 -1.21
C LEU A 6 -1.67 21.90 -0.12
N LYS A 7 -0.81 22.92 -0.26
CA LYS A 7 -0.77 24.08 0.66
C LYS A 7 -1.94 25.03 0.50
N ALA A 8 -2.39 25.26 -0.73
CA ALA A 8 -3.49 26.19 -1.01
C ALA A 8 -4.83 25.64 -0.50
N GLY A 9 -5.04 24.32 -0.64
CA GLY A 9 -6.29 23.67 -0.25
C GLY A 9 -7.52 24.21 -1.01
N PRO A 10 -8.73 24.10 -0.42
CA PRO A 10 -9.02 23.46 0.86
C PRO A 10 -8.85 21.93 0.78
N LEU A 11 -8.36 21.34 1.86
CA LEU A 11 -8.40 19.89 2.07
C LEU A 11 -9.51 19.58 3.08
N ASN A 12 -10.29 18.54 2.84
CA ASN A 12 -11.34 18.12 3.76
C ASN A 12 -10.69 17.60 5.07
N ALA A 13 -11.14 18.11 6.21
CA ALA A 13 -10.63 17.71 7.52
C ALA A 13 -10.93 16.24 7.86
N ASP A 14 -11.96 15.66 7.24
CA ASP A 14 -12.34 14.24 7.40
C ASP A 14 -11.56 13.31 6.46
N THR A 15 -10.55 13.80 5.74
CA THR A 15 -9.75 13.02 4.78
C THR A 15 -8.30 12.95 5.20
N GLU A 16 -7.77 11.74 5.38
CA GLU A 16 -6.33 11.51 5.52
C GLU A 16 -5.69 11.57 4.12
N VAL A 17 -4.74 12.49 3.94
CA VAL A 17 -4.04 12.68 2.66
C VAL A 17 -2.61 12.17 2.81
N VAL A 18 -2.21 11.22 1.96
CA VAL A 18 -0.86 10.66 1.93
C VAL A 18 -0.28 10.79 0.52
N VAL A 19 0.93 11.32 0.38
CA VAL A 19 1.60 11.51 -0.91
C VAL A 19 2.76 10.52 -1.06
N GLY A 20 2.69 9.64 -2.06
CA GLY A 20 3.78 8.72 -2.42
C GLY A 20 4.88 9.44 -3.20
N VAL A 21 6.09 9.49 -2.65
CA VAL A 21 7.21 10.30 -3.17
C VAL A 21 8.42 9.42 -3.52
N PRO A 22 9.08 9.65 -4.68
CA PRO A 22 10.34 8.99 -4.98
C PRO A 22 11.39 9.24 -3.89
N ALA A 23 12.16 8.22 -3.54
CA ALA A 23 13.03 8.24 -2.36
C ALA A 23 13.97 9.46 -2.29
N ILE A 24 14.51 9.89 -3.45
CA ILE A 24 15.43 11.03 -3.57
C ILE A 24 14.81 12.39 -3.22
N TYR A 25 13.48 12.47 -3.08
CA TYR A 25 12.74 13.70 -2.76
C TYR A 25 11.98 13.61 -1.43
N LEU A 26 12.07 12.51 -0.68
CA LEU A 26 11.28 12.30 0.53
C LEU A 26 11.49 13.40 1.58
N ASP A 27 12.74 13.70 1.90
CA ASP A 27 13.09 14.70 2.92
C ASP A 27 12.64 16.11 2.51
N TYR A 28 12.87 16.47 1.24
CA TYR A 28 12.42 17.74 0.69
C TYR A 28 10.89 17.88 0.78
N VAL A 29 10.15 16.85 0.37
CA VAL A 29 8.68 16.89 0.39
C VAL A 29 8.16 16.89 1.82
N LYS A 30 8.73 16.08 2.73
CA LYS A 30 8.31 16.08 4.14
C LYS A 30 8.52 17.44 4.80
N SER A 31 9.64 18.10 4.52
CA SER A 31 9.95 19.43 5.04
C SER A 31 9.05 20.54 4.47
N ASN A 32 8.41 20.30 3.33
CA ASN A 32 7.64 21.32 2.63
C ASN A 32 6.14 21.01 2.54
N ALA A 33 5.67 19.81 2.88
CA ALA A 33 4.25 19.47 2.91
C ALA A 33 3.53 20.20 4.06
N PRO A 34 2.25 20.58 3.91
CA PRO A 34 1.46 21.08 5.03
C PRO A 34 1.29 19.99 6.09
N SER A 35 1.10 20.39 7.35
CA SER A 35 1.10 19.45 8.50
C SER A 35 -0.03 18.42 8.49
N ASN A 36 -1.10 18.66 7.74
CA ASN A 36 -2.23 17.75 7.55
C ASN A 36 -2.06 16.81 6.34
N VAL A 37 -0.89 16.80 5.70
CA VAL A 37 -0.55 15.88 4.61
C VAL A 37 0.62 15.00 5.05
N GLU A 38 0.39 13.70 5.01
CA GLU A 38 1.42 12.68 5.24
C GLU A 38 2.23 12.39 3.97
N VAL A 39 3.43 11.87 4.15
CA VAL A 39 4.32 11.48 3.05
C VAL A 39 4.64 9.99 3.18
N ALA A 40 4.58 9.28 2.06
CA ALA A 40 4.88 7.88 1.94
C ALA A 40 6.09 7.63 1.02
N ALA A 41 6.97 6.70 1.42
CA ALA A 41 7.92 6.12 0.49
C ALA A 41 7.23 5.15 -0.48
N GLN A 42 7.75 5.02 -1.70
CA GLN A 42 7.17 4.14 -2.72
C GLN A 42 7.58 2.67 -2.58
N ASN A 43 8.59 2.36 -1.76
CA ASN A 43 9.05 1.01 -1.44
C ASN A 43 10.04 1.08 -0.25
N CYS A 44 10.23 -0.02 0.48
CA CYS A 44 11.35 -0.23 1.39
C CYS A 44 11.70 -1.72 1.47
N TYR A 45 12.84 -2.05 2.10
CA TYR A 45 13.29 -3.43 2.23
C TYR A 45 12.93 -4.09 3.56
N LYS A 46 13.03 -5.43 3.60
CA LYS A 46 12.67 -6.28 4.74
C LYS A 46 13.79 -6.43 5.80
N ALA A 47 14.69 -5.47 5.88
CA ALA A 47 15.82 -5.51 6.82
C ALA A 47 16.22 -4.11 7.29
N GLU A 48 16.73 -4.03 8.52
CA GLU A 48 17.14 -2.75 9.15
C GLU A 48 18.36 -2.15 8.43
N LYS A 49 19.35 -3.00 8.15
CA LYS A 49 20.64 -2.69 7.51
C LYS A 49 21.25 -3.95 6.93
N GLY A 50 22.19 -3.80 6.01
CA GLY A 50 22.95 -4.93 5.46
C GLY A 50 23.52 -4.64 4.08
N ALA A 51 24.01 -5.70 3.43
CA ALA A 51 24.56 -5.64 2.07
C ALA A 51 23.43 -5.64 1.01
N PHE A 52 22.59 -4.60 1.04
CA PHE A 52 21.44 -4.41 0.14
C PHE A 52 21.60 -3.13 -0.67
N THR A 53 22.64 -3.05 -1.48
CA THR A 53 22.97 -1.86 -2.28
C THR A 53 21.77 -1.40 -3.11
N GLY A 54 21.35 -0.15 -2.92
CA GLY A 54 20.23 0.47 -3.64
C GLY A 54 18.89 0.43 -2.90
N GLU A 55 18.75 -0.39 -1.86
CA GLU A 55 17.55 -0.42 -1.04
C GLU A 55 17.59 0.62 0.10
N ILE A 56 16.40 0.97 0.61
CA ILE A 56 16.23 1.81 1.81
C ILE A 56 15.47 1.02 2.89
N SER A 57 15.79 1.26 4.16
CA SER A 57 15.14 0.58 5.28
C SER A 57 14.04 1.42 5.93
N PRO A 58 13.09 0.80 6.65
CA PRO A 58 12.15 1.51 7.50
C PRO A 58 12.81 2.48 8.48
N ALA A 59 13.97 2.12 9.04
CA ALA A 59 14.71 2.98 9.95
C ALA A 59 15.17 4.29 9.28
N MET A 60 15.64 4.23 8.02
CA MET A 60 16.00 5.43 7.25
C MET A 60 14.77 6.32 6.99
N LEU A 61 13.60 5.73 6.75
CA LEU A 61 12.37 6.49 6.56
C LEU A 61 11.95 7.21 7.85
N LYS A 62 12.01 6.51 9.00
CA LYS A 62 11.71 7.10 10.31
C LYS A 62 12.67 8.23 10.67
N ASP A 63 13.95 8.12 10.31
CA ASP A 63 14.97 9.13 10.57
C ASP A 63 14.60 10.51 9.98
N ILE A 64 13.99 10.50 8.79
CA ILE A 64 13.48 11.71 8.12
C ILE A 64 11.96 11.93 8.34
N SER A 65 11.40 11.35 9.42
CA SER A 65 9.99 11.52 9.82
C SER A 65 8.96 11.09 8.75
N ILE A 66 9.32 10.15 7.89
CA ILE A 66 8.40 9.47 6.97
C ILE A 66 7.77 8.29 7.72
N ASN A 67 6.44 8.29 7.81
CA ASN A 67 5.70 7.30 8.59
C ASN A 67 4.90 6.31 7.74
N TRP A 68 4.83 6.50 6.42
CA TRP A 68 4.09 5.64 5.51
C TRP A 68 5.00 5.01 4.46
N VAL A 69 4.64 3.81 4.00
CA VAL A 69 5.27 3.17 2.84
C VAL A 69 4.25 2.40 2.01
N ILE A 70 4.38 2.49 0.69
CA ILE A 70 3.64 1.68 -0.27
C ILE A 70 4.40 0.38 -0.50
N LEU A 71 3.74 -0.77 -0.38
CA LEU A 71 4.34 -2.09 -0.54
C LEU A 71 3.46 -2.99 -1.39
N GLY A 72 4.09 -3.82 -2.23
CA GLY A 72 3.37 -4.72 -3.12
C GLY A 72 2.68 -4.04 -4.30
N HIS A 73 3.09 -2.82 -4.67
CA HIS A 73 2.56 -2.14 -5.86
C HIS A 73 2.69 -3.04 -7.09
N SER A 74 1.71 -2.99 -7.99
CA SER A 74 1.66 -3.82 -9.20
C SER A 74 2.99 -3.81 -10.00
N GLU A 75 3.62 -2.65 -10.16
CA GLU A 75 4.92 -2.52 -10.84
C GLU A 75 6.03 -3.30 -10.14
N ARG A 76 6.08 -3.27 -8.80
CA ARG A 76 7.04 -4.06 -8.00
C ARG A 76 6.84 -5.56 -8.22
N ARG A 77 5.59 -6.01 -8.31
CA ARG A 77 5.25 -7.41 -8.54
C ARG A 77 5.55 -7.86 -9.97
N GLN A 78 5.06 -7.11 -10.96
CA GLN A 78 5.06 -7.52 -12.37
C GLN A 78 6.38 -7.22 -13.08
N ILE A 79 7.00 -6.07 -12.80
CA ILE A 79 8.23 -5.64 -13.47
C ILE A 79 9.46 -6.10 -12.70
N PHE A 80 9.43 -5.95 -11.37
CA PHE A 80 10.58 -6.27 -10.51
C PHE A 80 10.50 -7.64 -9.84
N GLY A 81 9.41 -8.38 -10.04
CA GLY A 81 9.27 -9.77 -9.60
C GLY A 81 9.12 -9.96 -8.09
N GLU A 82 8.60 -8.97 -7.36
CA GLU A 82 8.35 -9.15 -5.92
C GLU A 82 7.22 -10.16 -5.67
N SER A 83 7.56 -11.27 -5.01
CA SER A 83 6.60 -12.32 -4.63
C SER A 83 5.71 -11.91 -3.45
N ASP A 84 4.59 -12.60 -3.26
CA ASP A 84 3.71 -12.37 -2.11
C ASP A 84 4.43 -12.59 -0.78
N GLU A 85 5.30 -13.60 -0.69
CA GLU A 85 6.12 -13.86 0.49
C GLU A 85 7.03 -12.65 0.79
N LEU A 86 7.73 -12.12 -0.22
CA LEU A 86 8.62 -10.97 -0.04
C LEU A 86 7.83 -9.72 0.37
N VAL A 87 6.69 -9.47 -0.26
CA VAL A 87 5.82 -8.35 0.12
C VAL A 87 5.35 -8.51 1.55
N ALA A 88 4.87 -9.69 1.95
CA ALA A 88 4.41 -9.94 3.31
C ALA A 88 5.52 -9.76 4.36
N GLU A 89 6.75 -10.21 4.07
CA GLU A 89 7.92 -9.95 4.91
C GLU A 89 8.21 -8.45 5.03
N LYS A 90 8.13 -7.69 3.92
CA LYS A 90 8.31 -6.23 3.93
C LYS A 90 7.22 -5.53 4.76
N VAL A 91 5.96 -5.93 4.61
CA VAL A 91 4.82 -5.37 5.37
C VAL A 91 5.04 -5.60 6.86
N ALA A 92 5.31 -6.83 7.27
CA ALA A 92 5.56 -7.15 8.67
C ALA A 92 6.78 -6.38 9.23
N PHE A 93 7.86 -6.30 8.46
CA PHE A 93 9.05 -5.58 8.89
C PHE A 93 8.79 -4.06 9.02
N ALA A 94 8.11 -3.43 8.05
CA ALA A 94 7.75 -2.02 8.11
C ALA A 94 6.87 -1.70 9.34
N LEU A 95 5.83 -2.50 9.59
CA LEU A 95 4.95 -2.33 10.76
C LEU A 95 5.71 -2.51 12.07
N SER A 96 6.58 -3.52 12.17
CA SER A 96 7.39 -3.76 13.38
C SER A 96 8.36 -2.61 13.70
N ASN A 97 8.67 -1.77 12.71
CA ASN A 97 9.49 -0.56 12.85
C ASN A 97 8.64 0.72 12.99
N GLY A 98 7.33 0.59 13.21
CA GLY A 98 6.43 1.72 13.47
C GLY A 98 6.14 2.58 12.23
N LEU A 99 6.21 2.00 11.04
CA LEU A 99 5.61 2.56 9.83
C LEU A 99 4.16 2.10 9.70
N LYS A 100 3.36 2.92 9.02
CA LYS A 100 2.08 2.54 8.43
C LYS A 100 2.28 2.07 7.00
N VAL A 101 1.43 1.18 6.52
CA VAL A 101 1.61 0.51 5.23
C VAL A 101 0.37 0.68 4.35
N ILE A 102 0.59 1.11 3.12
CA ILE A 102 -0.37 0.97 2.02
C ILE A 102 0.02 -0.31 1.28
N ALA A 103 -0.71 -1.40 1.53
CA ALA A 103 -0.44 -2.69 0.94
C ALA A 103 -1.30 -2.88 -0.31
N CYS A 104 -0.64 -2.97 -1.46
CA CYS A 104 -1.31 -3.10 -2.73
C CYS A 104 -1.57 -4.56 -3.12
N ILE A 105 -2.77 -4.79 -3.64
CA ILE A 105 -3.24 -6.07 -4.17
C ILE A 105 -4.05 -5.84 -5.45
N GLY A 106 -4.11 -6.83 -6.32
CA GLY A 106 -4.85 -6.74 -7.56
C GLY A 106 -4.51 -7.84 -8.55
N GLU A 107 -5.46 -8.09 -9.45
CA GLU A 107 -5.36 -9.06 -10.53
C GLU A 107 -4.93 -8.43 -11.85
N THR A 108 -4.28 -9.23 -12.70
CA THR A 108 -4.01 -8.92 -14.10
C THR A 108 -5.26 -9.03 -14.97
N LEU A 109 -5.21 -8.48 -16.20
CA LEU A 109 -6.34 -8.61 -17.14
C LEU A 109 -6.68 -10.08 -17.41
N GLN A 110 -5.66 -10.92 -17.60
CA GLN A 110 -5.83 -12.34 -17.88
C GLN A 110 -6.48 -13.08 -16.70
N GLU A 111 -6.11 -12.72 -15.47
CA GLU A 111 -6.74 -13.28 -14.27
C GLU A 111 -8.19 -12.82 -14.14
N ARG A 112 -8.49 -11.55 -14.43
CA ARG A 112 -9.85 -11.00 -14.44
C ARG A 112 -10.74 -11.73 -15.46
N GLU A 113 -10.28 -11.80 -16.71
CA GLU A 113 -10.99 -12.48 -17.81
C GLU A 113 -11.14 -13.98 -17.55
N GLY A 114 -10.21 -14.57 -16.80
CA GLY A 114 -10.28 -15.95 -16.33
C GLY A 114 -11.14 -16.18 -15.09
N GLY A 115 -11.79 -15.16 -14.54
CA GLY A 115 -12.62 -15.27 -13.34
C GLY A 115 -11.85 -15.52 -12.04
N LYS A 116 -10.57 -15.11 -11.97
CA LYS A 116 -9.66 -15.38 -10.86
C LYS A 116 -9.44 -14.21 -9.90
N THR A 117 -10.20 -13.13 -10.04
CA THR A 117 -10.03 -11.92 -9.22
C THR A 117 -9.98 -12.22 -7.74
N GLU A 118 -10.99 -12.92 -7.21
CA GLU A 118 -11.07 -13.27 -5.79
C GLU A 118 -9.90 -14.17 -5.35
N GLU A 119 -9.58 -15.19 -6.14
CA GLU A 119 -8.44 -16.09 -5.88
C GLU A 119 -7.13 -15.28 -5.71
N VAL A 120 -6.87 -14.33 -6.62
CA VAL A 120 -5.65 -13.53 -6.61
C VAL A 120 -5.62 -12.58 -5.42
N VAL A 121 -6.67 -11.80 -5.20
CA VAL A 121 -6.67 -10.80 -4.11
C VAL A 121 -6.70 -11.47 -2.74
N PHE A 122 -7.37 -12.62 -2.58
CA PHE A 122 -7.35 -13.38 -1.34
C PHE A 122 -5.99 -14.04 -1.08
N ARG A 123 -5.35 -14.60 -2.11
CA ARG A 123 -3.98 -15.15 -1.98
C ARG A 123 -2.98 -14.08 -1.52
N GLN A 124 -3.02 -12.91 -2.15
CA GLN A 124 -2.15 -11.78 -1.80
C GLN A 124 -2.43 -11.25 -0.39
N THR A 125 -3.71 -11.13 0.00
CA THR A 125 -4.12 -10.69 1.34
C THR A 125 -3.76 -11.72 2.42
N GLN A 126 -3.95 -13.01 2.14
CA GLN A 126 -3.60 -14.12 3.03
C GLN A 126 -2.11 -14.11 3.35
N ALA A 127 -1.24 -13.92 2.35
CA ALA A 127 0.20 -13.87 2.58
C ALA A 127 0.58 -12.79 3.60
N ILE A 128 -0.06 -11.62 3.54
CA ILE A 128 0.13 -10.54 4.53
C ILE A 128 -0.42 -10.97 5.90
N ALA A 129 -1.65 -11.50 5.94
CA ALA A 129 -2.32 -11.97 7.15
C ALA A 129 -1.57 -13.07 7.91
N ASP A 130 -0.77 -13.87 7.19
CA ASP A 130 0.07 -14.90 7.79
C ASP A 130 1.27 -14.31 8.55
N LYS A 131 1.72 -13.11 8.19
CA LYS A 131 2.88 -12.45 8.83
C LYS A 131 2.49 -11.40 9.87
N ILE A 132 1.26 -10.89 9.84
CA ILE A 132 0.83 -9.80 10.74
C ILE A 132 -0.45 -10.18 11.50
N LYS A 133 -0.65 -9.56 12.67
CA LYS A 133 -1.86 -9.74 13.50
C LYS A 133 -2.58 -8.43 13.75
N ASP A 134 -1.84 -7.34 13.88
CA ASP A 134 -2.37 -6.00 14.01
C ASP A 134 -2.45 -5.34 12.63
N TRP A 135 -3.65 -4.88 12.29
CA TRP A 135 -3.99 -4.23 11.03
C TRP A 135 -4.28 -2.73 11.19
N SER A 136 -4.18 -2.19 12.41
CA SER A 136 -4.50 -0.78 12.73
C SER A 136 -3.70 0.25 11.94
N ASN A 137 -2.53 -0.14 11.41
CA ASN A 137 -1.64 0.71 10.63
C ASN A 137 -1.50 0.22 9.18
N VAL A 138 -2.50 -0.49 8.65
CA VAL A 138 -2.53 -1.03 7.29
C VAL A 138 -3.73 -0.50 6.54
N VAL A 139 -3.50 -0.04 5.31
CA VAL A 139 -4.55 0.23 4.31
C VAL A 139 -4.36 -0.75 3.16
N ILE A 140 -5.43 -1.43 2.75
CA ILE A 140 -5.43 -2.25 1.54
C ILE A 140 -5.79 -1.36 0.34
N ALA A 141 -4.88 -1.27 -0.62
CA ALA A 141 -5.14 -0.65 -1.90
C ALA A 141 -5.45 -1.75 -2.93
N TYR A 142 -6.74 -1.94 -3.26
CA TYR A 142 -7.13 -2.76 -4.39
C TYR A 142 -6.91 -1.97 -5.69
N GLU A 143 -5.94 -2.40 -6.48
CA GLU A 143 -5.54 -1.79 -7.74
C GLU A 143 -5.50 -2.85 -8.86
N PRO A 144 -6.59 -3.06 -9.61
CA PRO A 144 -6.56 -3.99 -10.73
C PRO A 144 -5.47 -3.55 -11.73
N VAL A 145 -4.52 -4.44 -12.01
CA VAL A 145 -3.29 -4.09 -12.77
C VAL A 145 -3.63 -3.53 -14.15
N TRP A 146 -4.72 -4.03 -14.73
CA TRP A 146 -5.21 -3.61 -16.05
C TRP A 146 -5.79 -2.19 -16.08
N ALA A 147 -6.05 -1.56 -14.93
CA ALA A 147 -6.54 -0.20 -14.82
C ALA A 147 -5.41 0.85 -14.62
N ILE A 148 -4.17 0.41 -14.40
CA ILE A 148 -3.06 1.28 -14.05
C ILE A 148 -2.42 1.85 -15.31
N GLY A 149 -2.56 3.16 -15.52
CA GLY A 149 -1.93 3.88 -16.64
C GLY A 149 -2.50 3.55 -18.04
N THR A 150 -3.56 2.74 -18.13
CA THR A 150 -4.16 2.30 -19.41
C THR A 150 -5.30 3.18 -19.91
N GLY A 151 -5.80 4.10 -19.07
CA GLY A 151 -7.01 4.87 -19.34
C GLY A 151 -8.31 4.05 -19.25
N LYS A 152 -8.22 2.75 -18.96
CA LYS A 152 -9.37 1.91 -18.58
C LYS A 152 -9.50 1.95 -17.07
N THR A 153 -10.69 2.25 -16.56
CA THR A 153 -10.97 2.22 -15.12
C THR A 153 -11.95 1.11 -14.82
N ALA A 154 -11.80 0.47 -13.66
CA ALA A 154 -12.86 -0.38 -13.13
C ALA A 154 -14.13 0.46 -12.94
N THR A 155 -15.28 -0.10 -13.30
CA THR A 155 -16.54 0.58 -12.98
C THR A 155 -16.73 0.59 -11.47
N PRO A 156 -17.50 1.55 -10.93
CA PRO A 156 -17.80 1.58 -9.49
C PRO A 156 -18.35 0.26 -8.96
N GLU A 157 -19.15 -0.44 -9.76
CA GLU A 157 -19.73 -1.76 -9.41
C GLU A 157 -18.65 -2.84 -9.32
N GLN A 158 -17.70 -2.87 -10.26
CA GLN A 158 -16.57 -3.82 -10.24
C GLN A 158 -15.65 -3.59 -9.03
N ALA A 159 -15.40 -2.32 -8.68
CA ALA A 159 -14.63 -1.99 -7.49
C ALA A 159 -15.38 -2.39 -6.21
N GLN A 160 -16.68 -2.08 -6.14
CA GLN A 160 -17.51 -2.40 -4.99
C GLN A 160 -17.66 -3.91 -4.78
N GLU A 161 -17.79 -4.70 -5.85
CA GLU A 161 -17.82 -6.17 -5.80
C GLU A 161 -16.58 -6.71 -5.07
N VAL A 162 -15.39 -6.33 -5.51
CA VAL A 162 -14.13 -6.82 -4.95
C VAL A 162 -13.92 -6.31 -3.52
N HIS A 163 -14.22 -5.03 -3.24
CA HIS A 163 -14.11 -4.47 -1.88
C HIS A 163 -15.06 -5.18 -0.91
N LYS A 164 -16.27 -5.53 -1.35
CA LYS A 164 -17.23 -6.30 -0.55
C LYS A 164 -16.71 -7.71 -0.28
N ALA A 165 -16.17 -8.39 -1.29
CA ALA A 165 -15.60 -9.72 -1.16
C ALA A 165 -14.39 -9.74 -0.21
N LEU A 166 -13.49 -8.75 -0.33
CA LEU A 166 -12.36 -8.57 0.58
C LEU A 166 -12.81 -8.36 2.02
N ARG A 167 -13.74 -7.43 2.29
CA ARG A 167 -14.24 -7.22 3.67
C ARG A 167 -14.92 -8.47 4.24
N ALA A 168 -15.63 -9.24 3.42
CA ALA A 168 -16.19 -10.52 3.84
C ALA A 168 -15.09 -11.52 4.21
N TRP A 169 -14.03 -11.58 3.40
CA TRP A 169 -12.85 -12.40 3.67
C TRP A 169 -12.17 -11.99 4.98
N PHE A 170 -11.95 -10.68 5.22
CA PHE A 170 -11.41 -10.15 6.47
C PHE A 170 -12.27 -10.56 7.67
N CYS A 171 -13.59 -10.42 7.56
CA CYS A 171 -14.52 -10.77 8.64
C CYS A 171 -14.42 -12.26 9.00
N GLN A 172 -14.36 -13.13 7.98
CA GLN A 172 -14.29 -14.58 8.17
C GLN A 172 -12.95 -15.06 8.76
N HIS A 173 -11.83 -14.46 8.35
CA HIS A 173 -10.49 -14.97 8.69
C HIS A 173 -9.82 -14.23 9.84
N LEU A 174 -10.14 -12.94 10.02
CA LEU A 174 -9.48 -12.05 10.97
C LEU A 174 -10.44 -11.43 11.99
N GLY A 175 -11.75 -11.56 11.78
CA GLY A 175 -12.79 -11.10 12.69
C GLY A 175 -13.43 -9.77 12.27
N ALA A 176 -14.62 -9.52 12.80
CA ALA A 176 -15.48 -8.40 12.40
C ALA A 176 -14.85 -7.02 12.70
N ASP A 177 -14.09 -6.90 13.79
CA ASP A 177 -13.47 -5.63 14.19
C ASP A 177 -12.42 -5.18 13.17
N ILE A 178 -11.55 -6.09 12.73
CA ILE A 178 -10.56 -5.79 11.67
C ILE A 178 -11.27 -5.49 10.35
N ALA A 179 -12.29 -6.25 9.99
CA ALA A 179 -13.03 -6.06 8.74
C ALA A 179 -13.77 -4.72 8.65
N SER A 180 -14.17 -4.15 9.79
CA SER A 180 -14.83 -2.84 9.86
C SER A 180 -13.83 -1.68 9.85
N ALA A 181 -12.57 -1.92 10.21
CA ALA A 181 -11.53 -0.91 10.29
C ALA A 181 -10.71 -0.76 9.00
N ILE A 182 -10.82 -1.74 8.07
CA ILE A 182 -10.07 -1.81 6.81
C ILE A 182 -10.88 -1.42 5.57
#